data_AF-A0AAE3R7Z4-F1
#
_entry.id   AF-A0AAE3R7Z4-F1
#
_cell.length_a   1.000
_cell.length_b   1.000
_cell.length_c   1.000
_cell.angle_alpha   90.00
_cell.angle_beta   90.00
_cell.angle_gamma   90.00
#
_symmetry.space_group_name_H-M   'P 1'
#
loop_
_entity.id
_entity.type
_entity.pdbx_description
1 polymer ?
#
loop_
_entity_poly.entity_id
_entity_poly.type
_entity_poly.pdbx_seq_one_letter_code
_entity_poly.pdbx_strand_id
1 'polypeptide(L)'
;MQVLNKFFFLVIFLSGVLSAQAQLKIDTSYTVEDMVNKILMGNGVKVGNIRMKGSKLGVGYFHVNSDVIGMRNGILLSTGKVHDAIGPNNVPGRSGIISTPQTLKNKDIGDVDLNRLCGGRTQDVMVIEFDFIPVHNKISFRYCFGSEEYKEYVGSRFNDVFGFFIDGPGLPKRNLAVIPGTDESVAVNNINHKKYRKIYLNNDYFVDVKNTDLAALSGQQSGLKKLTSTVFQNAKVSLNDDAVLIDEKERSRIDHELLTNFQYDGFTHVLTAECQVIPHKKYHLKLAIGDVGDYALDSGVFLEAGSFSSEDDPRLPNFHASAPGTTDVIPVTGVDQDAVATISGNKKDMVSDVAPKNIDVFKTTNVYFATDSYSVPDSSKDELDKLAAYLLKNKTLVCQLYGHTDSMGSKEHNQQLSEDRAVAVIKYLISQGITKSRLSYTGYNFEEPVGNNEKEVGRRYNRRVEITVIDSVMQASRQ
;
A
#
# COMPACT_ATOMS: atom_id res chain seq x y z
N MET A 1 -41.57 -69.22 -5.39
CA MET A 1 -41.18 -68.75 -4.05
C MET A 1 -39.65 -68.78 -3.99
N GLN A 2 -39.03 -67.61 -3.79
CA GLN A 2 -37.67 -67.39 -3.30
C GLN A 2 -36.49 -67.98 -4.10
N VAL A 3 -35.74 -67.14 -4.86
CA VAL A 3 -34.60 -66.30 -4.41
C VAL A 3 -33.36 -67.15 -4.15
N LEU A 4 -32.28 -66.93 -4.91
CA LEU A 4 -30.97 -66.40 -4.43
C LEU A 4 -29.82 -66.70 -5.42
N ASN A 5 -28.95 -65.71 -5.62
CA ASN A 5 -27.53 -65.81 -5.96
C ASN A 5 -27.08 -66.09 -7.42
N LYS A 6 -26.79 -65.00 -8.16
CA LYS A 6 -25.41 -64.51 -8.43
C LYS A 6 -25.41 -63.52 -9.62
N PHE A 7 -25.64 -62.25 -9.34
CA PHE A 7 -25.19 -61.16 -10.22
C PHE A 7 -25.00 -59.91 -9.37
N PHE A 8 -23.79 -59.70 -8.87
CA PHE A 8 -23.40 -58.42 -8.24
C PHE A 8 -21.90 -58.22 -8.43
N PHE A 9 -21.50 -57.86 -9.66
CA PHE A 9 -20.31 -57.04 -9.86
C PHE A 9 -20.82 -55.60 -9.99
N LEU A 10 -21.14 -55.00 -8.83
CA LEU A 10 -21.36 -53.56 -8.75
C LEU A 10 -19.99 -52.90 -8.85
N VAL A 11 -19.73 -52.31 -10.03
CA VAL A 11 -18.71 -51.29 -10.21
C VAL A 11 -19.09 -50.13 -9.30
N ILE A 12 -18.56 -50.13 -8.08
CA ILE A 12 -18.53 -48.93 -7.24
C ILE A 12 -17.42 -48.06 -7.83
N PHE A 13 -17.78 -47.25 -8.82
CA PHE A 13 -17.05 -46.02 -9.11
C PHE A 13 -17.26 -45.14 -7.88
N LEU A 14 -16.36 -45.29 -6.91
CA LEU A 14 -16.25 -44.39 -5.77
C LEU A 14 -15.77 -43.06 -6.37
N SER A 15 -16.70 -42.22 -6.81
CA SER A 15 -16.46 -40.80 -7.02
C SER A 15 -16.24 -40.17 -5.64
N GLY A 16 -15.12 -40.51 -5.02
CA GLY A 16 -14.52 -39.70 -3.98
C GLY A 16 -14.04 -38.43 -4.66
N VAL A 17 -14.92 -37.45 -4.79
CA VAL A 17 -14.51 -36.08 -4.96
C VAL A 17 -13.78 -35.74 -3.66
N LEU A 18 -12.46 -35.88 -3.65
CA LEU A 18 -11.63 -35.15 -2.70
C LEU A 18 -11.92 -33.67 -3.01
N SER A 19 -12.85 -33.06 -2.29
CA SER A 19 -12.84 -31.61 -2.14
C SER A 19 -11.54 -31.29 -1.40
N ALA A 20 -10.48 -31.02 -2.17
CA ALA A 20 -9.30 -30.37 -1.65
C ALA A 20 -9.79 -29.06 -1.03
N GLN A 21 -9.85 -29.01 0.30
CA GLN A 21 -10.33 -27.83 1.00
C GLN A 21 -9.42 -26.65 0.62
N ALA A 22 -10.02 -25.63 0.00
CA ALA A 22 -9.42 -24.33 -0.20
C ALA A 22 -9.26 -23.72 1.20
N GLN A 23 -8.06 -23.80 1.77
CA GLN A 23 -7.67 -23.18 3.03
C GLN A 23 -6.47 -22.28 2.75
N LEU A 24 -6.36 -21.16 3.48
CA LEU A 24 -5.19 -20.30 3.46
C LEU A 24 -3.93 -21.13 3.75
N LYS A 25 -2.94 -21.00 2.89
CA LYS A 25 -1.61 -21.60 3.04
C LYS A 25 -0.61 -20.49 3.29
N ILE A 26 0.29 -20.72 4.23
CA ILE A 26 1.34 -19.79 4.62
C ILE A 26 2.69 -20.48 4.48
N ASP A 27 3.62 -19.84 3.78
CA ASP A 27 5.00 -20.26 3.62
C ASP A 27 5.94 -19.19 4.21
N THR A 28 6.60 -19.56 5.32
CA THR A 28 7.56 -18.72 6.04
C THR A 28 9.01 -19.03 5.66
N SER A 29 9.24 -19.87 4.64
CA SER A 29 10.60 -20.22 4.17
C SER A 29 11.23 -19.15 3.28
N TYR A 30 10.43 -18.27 2.67
CA TYR A 30 10.93 -17.16 1.86
C TYR A 30 11.70 -16.14 2.72
N THR A 31 12.80 -15.63 2.18
CA THR A 31 13.46 -14.45 2.75
C THR A 31 12.63 -13.21 2.46
N VAL A 32 12.79 -12.14 3.25
CA VAL A 32 12.09 -10.87 2.99
C VAL A 32 12.53 -10.29 1.65
N GLU A 33 13.81 -10.47 1.32
CA GLU A 33 14.37 -10.12 0.03
C GLU A 33 13.66 -10.86 -1.11
N ASP A 34 13.42 -12.18 -1.00
CA ASP A 34 12.65 -12.93 -1.99
C ASP A 34 11.21 -12.47 -2.06
N MET A 35 10.56 -12.24 -0.91
CA MET A 35 9.18 -11.77 -0.87
C MET A 35 9.03 -10.43 -1.60
N VAL A 36 9.90 -9.46 -1.31
CA VAL A 36 9.85 -8.17 -2.01
C VAL A 36 10.16 -8.36 -3.50
N ASN A 37 11.30 -8.96 -3.86
CA ASN A 37 11.74 -9.01 -5.26
C ASN A 37 10.90 -9.91 -6.17
N LYS A 38 10.42 -11.06 -5.67
CA LYS A 38 9.79 -12.11 -6.48
C LYS A 38 8.27 -12.14 -6.34
N ILE A 39 7.73 -11.64 -5.24
CA ILE A 39 6.30 -11.75 -4.92
C ILE A 39 5.63 -10.38 -5.02
N LEU A 40 6.16 -9.36 -4.34
CA LEU A 40 5.52 -8.05 -4.27
C LEU A 40 5.63 -7.25 -5.57
N MET A 41 6.79 -7.31 -6.23
CA MET A 41 7.10 -6.48 -7.38
C MET A 41 6.28 -6.84 -8.61
N GLY A 42 5.61 -5.83 -9.16
CA GLY A 42 4.98 -5.84 -10.47
C GLY A 42 5.84 -5.19 -11.54
N ASN A 43 5.21 -4.82 -12.66
CA ASN A 43 5.88 -4.20 -13.79
C ASN A 43 6.43 -2.82 -13.45
N GLY A 44 7.54 -2.43 -14.10
CA GLY A 44 8.00 -1.04 -14.11
C GLY A 44 8.68 -0.55 -12.83
N VAL A 45 9.08 -1.42 -11.91
CA VAL A 45 9.79 -1.01 -10.68
C VAL A 45 11.09 -1.78 -10.50
N LYS A 46 12.12 -1.09 -10.02
CA LYS A 46 13.37 -1.69 -9.53
C LYS A 46 13.46 -1.44 -8.04
N VAL A 47 13.96 -2.40 -7.27
CA VAL A 47 14.09 -2.29 -5.82
C VAL A 47 15.46 -2.68 -5.32
N GLY A 48 15.79 -2.26 -4.09
CA GLY A 48 16.97 -2.67 -3.35
C GLY A 48 16.99 -2.09 -1.94
N ASN A 49 18.08 -2.28 -1.21
CA ASN A 49 18.20 -1.89 0.21
C ASN A 49 17.03 -2.37 1.08
N ILE A 50 16.54 -3.59 0.81
CA ILE A 50 15.42 -4.20 1.52
C ILE A 50 15.82 -4.53 2.95
N ARG A 51 14.97 -4.16 3.90
CA ARG A 51 15.17 -4.40 5.33
C ARG A 51 13.84 -4.78 5.98
N MET A 52 13.94 -5.47 7.09
CA MET A 52 12.81 -5.84 7.93
C MET A 52 13.10 -5.45 9.38
N LYS A 53 12.06 -4.99 10.08
CA LYS A 53 12.03 -4.91 11.55
C LYS A 53 10.83 -5.70 12.06
N GLY A 54 11.03 -6.41 13.16
CA GLY A 54 10.04 -7.27 13.82
C GLY A 54 10.38 -8.76 13.71
N SER A 55 9.47 -9.62 14.16
CA SER A 55 9.67 -11.07 14.21
C SER A 55 9.51 -11.72 12.84
N LYS A 56 10.41 -12.67 12.52
CA LYS A 56 10.27 -13.50 11.30
C LYS A 56 8.99 -14.34 11.27
N LEU A 57 8.34 -14.55 12.42
CA LEU A 57 7.06 -15.27 12.49
C LEU A 57 5.87 -14.38 12.07
N GLY A 58 6.05 -13.06 11.98
CA GLY A 58 5.03 -12.09 11.61
C GLY A 58 5.02 -11.75 10.11
N VAL A 59 5.75 -12.50 9.30
CA VAL A 59 5.78 -12.32 7.84
C VAL A 59 5.77 -13.67 7.12
N GLY A 60 5.02 -13.78 6.03
CA GLY A 60 4.93 -15.01 5.24
C GLY A 60 4.38 -14.77 3.84
N TYR A 61 4.71 -15.65 2.90
CA TYR A 61 3.98 -15.75 1.64
C TYR A 61 2.65 -16.45 1.90
N PHE A 62 1.54 -15.87 1.45
CA PHE A 62 0.24 -16.51 1.52
C PHE A 62 -0.25 -16.95 0.15
N HIS A 63 -1.01 -18.04 0.12
CA HIS A 63 -1.78 -18.47 -1.04
C HIS A 63 -3.12 -19.04 -0.58
N VAL A 64 -4.20 -18.66 -1.24
CA VAL A 64 -5.56 -19.10 -0.95
C VAL A 64 -6.26 -19.42 -2.27
N ASN A 65 -6.96 -20.56 -2.30
CA ASN A 65 -7.78 -20.98 -3.45
C ASN A 65 -9.20 -20.41 -3.36
N SER A 66 -9.30 -19.12 -3.02
CA SER A 66 -10.54 -18.34 -2.92
C SER A 66 -10.23 -16.90 -3.30
N ASP A 67 -11.20 -16.19 -3.86
CA ASP A 67 -11.08 -14.76 -4.17
C ASP A 67 -11.90 -13.88 -3.21
N VAL A 68 -12.30 -14.44 -2.05
CA VAL A 68 -13.24 -13.79 -1.13
C VAL A 68 -12.70 -12.48 -0.53
N ILE A 69 -11.39 -12.36 -0.36
CA ILE A 69 -10.72 -11.10 0.03
C ILE A 69 -10.21 -10.30 -1.18
N GLY A 70 -10.54 -10.71 -2.41
CA GLY A 70 -10.15 -10.06 -3.68
C GLY A 70 -8.68 -10.21 -4.07
N MET A 71 -7.96 -11.13 -3.44
CA MET A 71 -6.60 -11.55 -3.79
C MET A 71 -6.36 -13.00 -3.40
N ARG A 72 -5.52 -13.69 -4.19
CA ARG A 72 -5.25 -15.13 -4.02
C ARG A 72 -3.89 -15.44 -3.45
N ASN A 73 -2.92 -14.55 -3.58
CA ASN A 73 -1.58 -14.77 -3.05
C ASN A 73 -0.83 -13.45 -2.92
N GLY A 74 0.25 -13.50 -2.15
CA GLY A 74 1.07 -12.33 -1.84
C GLY A 74 1.81 -12.46 -0.53
N ILE A 75 2.07 -11.32 0.12
CA ILE A 75 2.76 -11.27 1.41
C ILE A 75 1.73 -10.97 2.51
N LEU A 76 1.78 -11.72 3.61
CA LEU A 76 1.07 -11.40 4.84
C LEU A 76 2.07 -10.81 5.83
N LEU A 77 1.80 -9.60 6.32
CA LEU A 77 2.42 -9.05 7.52
C LEU A 77 1.40 -9.13 8.65
N SER A 78 1.80 -9.61 9.82
CA SER A 78 0.94 -9.67 11.00
C SER A 78 1.68 -9.15 12.22
N THR A 79 0.94 -8.54 13.12
CA THR A 79 1.42 -8.23 14.48
C THR A 79 1.55 -9.50 15.32
N GLY A 80 0.88 -10.57 14.89
CA GLY A 80 0.98 -11.93 15.38
C GLY A 80 1.82 -12.88 14.55
N LYS A 81 1.66 -14.18 14.80
CA LYS A 81 2.21 -15.22 13.91
C LYS A 81 1.32 -15.37 12.69
N VAL A 82 1.92 -15.34 11.50
CA VAL A 82 1.18 -15.48 10.23
C VAL A 82 0.45 -16.82 10.09
N HIS A 83 0.89 -17.88 10.77
CA HIS A 83 0.20 -19.18 10.77
C HIS A 83 -1.11 -19.17 11.58
N ASP A 84 -1.29 -18.21 12.49
CA ASP A 84 -2.54 -18.07 13.25
C ASP A 84 -3.64 -17.44 12.38
N ALA A 85 -3.29 -16.76 11.28
CA ALA A 85 -4.27 -16.25 10.30
C ALA A 85 -5.02 -17.35 9.53
N ILE A 86 -4.57 -18.61 9.59
CA ILE A 86 -5.17 -19.75 8.89
C ILE A 86 -6.48 -20.13 9.59
N GLY A 87 -7.58 -20.03 8.85
CA GLY A 87 -8.91 -20.42 9.33
C GLY A 87 -9.08 -21.92 9.59
N PRO A 88 -10.30 -22.40 9.88
CA PRO A 88 -11.50 -21.58 9.99
C PRO A 88 -11.43 -20.62 11.18
N ASN A 89 -12.07 -19.45 11.09
CA ASN A 89 -12.29 -18.61 12.27
C ASN A 89 -13.25 -19.37 13.19
N ASN A 90 -12.76 -20.12 14.18
CA ASN A 90 -13.59 -20.90 15.09
C ASN A 90 -13.13 -20.90 16.54
N VAL A 91 -12.14 -20.06 16.81
CA VAL A 91 -11.61 -19.78 18.13
C VAL A 91 -11.51 -18.25 18.21
N PRO A 92 -12.27 -17.57 19.06
CA PRO A 92 -12.11 -16.12 19.21
C PRO A 92 -10.74 -15.81 19.80
N GLY A 93 -10.08 -14.75 19.31
CA GLY A 93 -8.79 -14.30 19.82
C GLY A 93 -7.70 -15.39 19.78
N ARG A 94 -7.60 -16.12 18.67
CA ARG A 94 -6.65 -17.25 18.52
C ARG A 94 -5.19 -16.77 18.54
N SER A 95 -5.01 -15.50 18.23
CA SER A 95 -3.74 -14.83 18.08
C SER A 95 -3.04 -14.56 19.43
N GLY A 96 -1.82 -14.03 19.40
CA GLY A 96 -1.12 -13.75 20.65
C GLY A 96 0.34 -13.33 20.50
N ILE A 97 0.90 -12.91 21.64
CA ILE A 97 2.17 -12.21 21.77
C ILE A 97 3.31 -12.87 20.97
N ILE A 98 3.80 -12.17 19.94
CA ILE A 98 4.98 -12.55 19.17
C ILE A 98 6.28 -12.03 19.82
N SER A 99 6.18 -10.98 20.65
CA SER A 99 7.29 -10.30 21.33
C SER A 99 7.37 -10.65 22.83
N THR A 100 8.33 -11.48 23.25
CA THR A 100 8.51 -11.75 24.70
C THR A 100 9.17 -10.56 25.45
N PRO A 101 8.95 -10.40 26.76
CA PRO A 101 9.68 -9.44 27.60
C PRO A 101 11.21 -9.53 27.53
N GLN A 102 11.77 -10.70 27.19
CA GLN A 102 13.22 -10.85 26.95
C GLN A 102 13.70 -10.20 25.64
N THR A 103 12.85 -10.14 24.61
CA THR A 103 13.11 -9.43 23.33
C THR A 103 12.83 -7.93 23.40
N LEU A 104 12.09 -7.45 24.42
CA LEU A 104 11.71 -6.04 24.63
C LEU A 104 12.81 -5.14 25.23
N LYS A 105 14.08 -5.56 25.24
CA LYS A 105 15.20 -4.74 25.74
C LYS A 105 15.61 -3.67 24.71
N ASN A 106 14.84 -2.57 24.69
CA ASN A 106 15.25 -1.23 24.23
C ASN A 106 15.44 -0.93 22.72
N LYS A 107 14.81 -1.66 21.78
CA LYS A 107 14.83 -1.22 20.36
C LYS A 107 13.56 -1.48 19.53
N ASP A 108 12.64 -2.32 20.02
CA ASP A 108 11.46 -2.77 19.26
C ASP A 108 10.13 -2.20 19.78
N ILE A 109 10.16 -1.10 20.55
CA ILE A 109 8.97 -0.44 21.09
C ILE A 109 8.33 0.41 19.98
N GLY A 110 7.51 -0.23 19.16
CA GLY A 110 6.64 0.45 18.20
C GLY A 110 7.36 1.09 17.01
N ASP A 111 6.58 1.89 16.27
CA ASP A 111 7.00 2.59 15.07
C ASP A 111 6.58 4.06 15.14
N VAL A 112 7.52 4.97 14.92
CA VAL A 112 7.29 6.42 15.04
C VAL A 112 6.27 6.94 14.02
N ASP A 113 6.21 6.37 12.82
CA ASP A 113 5.28 6.83 11.81
C ASP A 113 3.88 6.29 12.09
N LEU A 114 3.74 5.03 12.54
CA LEU A 114 2.46 4.50 13.00
C LEU A 114 1.93 5.23 14.24
N ASN A 115 2.80 5.57 15.19
CA ASN A 115 2.43 6.35 16.39
C ASN A 115 1.77 7.69 16.04
N ARG A 116 2.24 8.33 14.96
CA ARG A 116 1.64 9.58 14.45
C ARG A 116 0.26 9.34 13.85
N LEU A 117 0.02 8.19 13.22
CA LEU A 117 -1.27 7.85 12.63
C LEU A 117 -2.31 7.51 13.70
N CYS A 118 -1.95 6.74 14.73
CA CYS A 118 -2.89 6.29 15.76
C CYS A 118 -2.99 7.23 16.97
N GLY A 119 -2.10 8.22 17.10
CA GLY A 119 -2.06 9.14 18.24
C GLY A 119 -1.60 8.47 19.55
N GLY A 120 -0.96 7.30 19.45
CA GLY A 120 -0.57 6.45 20.58
C GLY A 120 0.79 5.77 20.39
N ARG A 121 1.11 4.84 21.28
CA ARG A 121 2.29 3.96 21.12
C ARG A 121 1.85 2.67 20.46
N THR A 122 2.55 2.29 19.40
CA THR A 122 2.43 0.99 18.76
C THR A 122 3.31 -0.05 19.42
N GLN A 123 2.90 -1.30 19.29
CA GLN A 123 3.54 -2.51 19.81
C GLN A 123 3.54 -3.58 18.71
N ASP A 124 4.32 -4.64 18.90
CA ASP A 124 4.39 -5.81 17.99
C ASP A 124 4.46 -5.45 16.50
N VAL A 125 5.30 -4.46 16.21
CA VAL A 125 5.39 -3.89 14.87
C VAL A 125 6.09 -4.83 13.90
N MET A 126 5.45 -5.03 12.75
CA MET A 126 6.09 -5.61 11.58
C MET A 126 6.29 -4.55 10.51
N VAL A 127 7.54 -4.39 10.08
CA VAL A 127 7.95 -3.41 9.08
C VAL A 127 8.78 -4.06 7.98
N ILE A 128 8.45 -3.77 6.72
CA ILE A 128 9.31 -3.97 5.55
C ILE A 128 9.60 -2.60 4.94
N GLU A 129 10.87 -2.30 4.70
CA GLU A 129 11.29 -1.05 4.05
C GLU A 129 12.29 -1.35 2.93
N PHE A 130 12.22 -0.58 1.85
CA PHE A 130 13.12 -0.72 0.70
C PHE A 130 13.17 0.57 -0.11
N ASP A 131 14.23 0.70 -0.88
CA ASP A 131 14.33 1.75 -1.89
C ASP A 131 13.81 1.23 -3.23
N PHE A 132 13.19 2.10 -4.02
CA PHE A 132 12.73 1.74 -5.36
C PHE A 132 12.99 2.84 -6.40
N ILE A 133 13.05 2.44 -7.66
CA ILE A 133 13.11 3.32 -8.83
C ILE A 133 11.95 2.94 -9.77
N PRO A 134 10.94 3.81 -9.96
CA PRO A 134 9.86 3.59 -10.91
C PRO A 134 10.34 3.88 -12.33
N VAL A 135 9.82 3.13 -13.30
CA VAL A 135 10.04 3.35 -14.74
C VAL A 135 9.03 4.37 -15.29
N HIS A 136 7.85 4.46 -14.68
CA HIS A 136 6.77 5.32 -15.11
C HIS A 136 6.39 6.34 -14.02
N ASN A 137 5.40 7.19 -14.31
CA ASN A 137 5.05 8.36 -13.49
C ASN A 137 4.03 8.08 -12.38
N LYS A 138 3.47 6.86 -12.32
CA LYS A 138 2.56 6.44 -11.25
C LYS A 138 3.08 5.15 -10.63
N ILE A 139 2.93 5.01 -9.32
CA ILE A 139 2.95 3.72 -8.63
C ILE A 139 1.54 3.34 -8.15
N SER A 140 1.27 2.05 -8.16
CA SER A 140 0.04 1.47 -7.61
C SER A 140 0.40 0.28 -6.71
N PHE A 141 -0.45 -0.02 -5.73
CA PHE A 141 -0.26 -1.10 -4.76
C PHE A 141 -1.60 -1.56 -4.19
N ARG A 142 -1.85 -2.87 -4.12
CA ARG A 142 -3.12 -3.44 -3.64
C ARG A 142 -2.94 -4.21 -2.34
N TYR A 143 -3.82 -3.97 -1.38
CA TYR A 143 -3.76 -4.61 -0.07
C TYR A 143 -5.14 -4.79 0.58
N CYS A 144 -5.21 -5.68 1.56
CA CYS A 144 -6.38 -5.94 2.39
C CYS A 144 -5.94 -5.96 3.86
N PHE A 145 -6.70 -5.30 4.74
CA PHE A 145 -6.44 -5.27 6.18
C PHE A 145 -7.45 -6.15 6.91
N GLY A 146 -6.99 -6.98 7.85
CA GLY A 146 -7.83 -7.83 8.69
C GLY A 146 -7.41 -7.77 10.16
N SER A 147 -8.33 -8.06 11.06
CA SER A 147 -8.10 -7.95 12.51
C SER A 147 -9.01 -8.88 13.31
N GLU A 148 -8.51 -9.42 14.42
CA GLU A 148 -9.31 -10.04 15.50
C GLU A 148 -9.87 -9.00 16.50
N GLU A 149 -9.56 -7.72 16.33
CA GLU A 149 -10.14 -6.65 17.16
C GLU A 149 -11.56 -6.25 16.73
N TYR A 150 -11.99 -6.71 15.54
CA TYR A 150 -13.37 -6.59 15.12
C TYR A 150 -14.21 -7.64 15.84
N LYS A 151 -15.41 -7.36 16.31
CA LYS A 151 -16.11 -6.06 16.36
C LYS A 151 -15.97 -5.35 17.71
N GLU A 152 -15.52 -6.07 18.73
CA GLU A 152 -15.60 -5.77 20.16
C GLU A 152 -14.86 -4.50 20.54
N TYR A 153 -13.74 -4.22 19.87
CA TYR A 153 -12.84 -3.15 20.26
C TYR A 153 -12.98 -1.89 19.40
N VAL A 154 -13.94 -1.87 18.46
CA VAL A 154 -14.25 -0.71 17.63
C VAL A 154 -14.70 0.49 18.48
N GLY A 155 -13.93 1.57 18.38
CA GLY A 155 -14.12 2.83 19.11
C GLY A 155 -13.44 2.84 20.49
N SER A 156 -12.64 1.83 20.80
CA SER A 156 -11.87 1.74 22.04
C SER A 156 -10.46 2.33 21.87
N ARG A 157 -9.63 2.18 22.91
CA ARG A 157 -8.21 2.55 22.85
C ARG A 157 -7.37 1.58 22.00
N PHE A 158 -7.92 0.41 21.68
CA PHE A 158 -7.27 -0.57 20.84
C PHE A 158 -7.63 -0.29 19.38
N ASN A 159 -6.61 -0.17 18.54
CA ASN A 159 -6.75 0.48 17.23
C ASN A 159 -5.59 0.15 16.31
N ASP A 160 -5.43 -1.12 15.99
CA ASP A 160 -4.36 -1.57 15.13
C ASP A 160 -4.36 -0.83 13.81
N VAL A 161 -3.16 -0.49 13.34
CA VAL A 161 -2.97 0.48 12.27
C VAL A 161 -1.97 -0.04 11.24
N PHE A 162 -2.32 0.17 9.97
CA PHE A 162 -1.45 -0.09 8.83
C PHE A 162 -1.01 1.23 8.17
N GLY A 163 0.27 1.32 7.83
CA GLY A 163 0.88 2.44 7.14
C GLY A 163 1.63 2.01 5.89
N PHE A 164 1.39 2.73 4.80
CA PHE A 164 2.19 2.69 3.58
C PHE A 164 2.87 4.05 3.47
N PHE A 165 4.13 4.16 3.88
CA PHE A 165 4.86 5.41 3.86
C PHE A 165 5.76 5.50 2.63
N ILE A 166 5.72 6.63 1.94
CA ILE A 166 6.58 6.93 0.80
C ILE A 166 7.19 8.32 0.97
N ASP A 167 8.46 8.45 0.60
CA ASP A 167 9.14 9.74 0.43
C ASP A 167 10.18 9.67 -0.70
N GLY A 168 10.50 10.84 -1.28
CA GLY A 168 11.50 10.94 -2.35
C GLY A 168 11.44 12.27 -3.11
N PRO A 169 12.06 12.34 -4.29
CA PRO A 169 12.14 13.57 -5.08
C PRO A 169 10.76 14.18 -5.36
N GLY A 170 10.58 15.43 -4.93
CA GLY A 170 9.31 16.17 -5.08
C GLY A 170 8.16 15.67 -4.21
N LEU A 171 8.37 14.67 -3.36
CA LEU A 171 7.34 14.01 -2.58
C LEU A 171 7.72 13.97 -1.07
N PRO A 172 7.11 14.83 -0.23
CA PRO A 172 7.32 14.76 1.21
C PRO A 172 6.74 13.45 1.76
N LYS A 173 7.30 12.99 2.88
CA LYS A 173 6.86 11.75 3.53
C LYS A 173 5.37 11.79 3.84
N ARG A 174 4.63 10.80 3.33
CA ARG A 174 3.18 10.67 3.56
C ARG A 174 2.73 9.21 3.64
N ASN A 175 1.60 8.99 4.30
CA ASN A 175 0.90 7.70 4.29
C ASN A 175 -0.01 7.61 3.06
N LEU A 176 0.05 6.51 2.32
CA LEU A 176 -0.88 6.16 1.23
C LEU A 176 -1.92 5.12 1.65
N ALA A 177 -1.75 4.47 2.81
CA ALA A 177 -2.73 3.53 3.34
C ALA A 177 -3.87 4.31 4.02
N VAL A 178 -4.74 4.88 3.19
CA VAL A 178 -5.89 5.68 3.62
C VAL A 178 -7.20 5.12 3.07
N ILE A 179 -8.30 5.49 3.70
CA ILE A 179 -9.64 5.14 3.23
C ILE A 179 -9.92 5.82 1.90
N PRO A 180 -10.48 5.10 0.90
CA PRO A 180 -10.78 5.69 -0.41
C PRO A 180 -11.63 6.96 -0.30
N GLY A 181 -11.11 8.06 -0.85
CA GLY A 181 -11.76 9.36 -0.88
C GLY A 181 -11.58 10.20 0.41
N THR A 182 -10.71 9.80 1.32
CA THR A 182 -10.41 10.56 2.56
C THR A 182 -8.91 10.55 2.87
N ASP A 183 -8.50 11.31 3.90
CA ASP A 183 -7.15 11.27 4.48
C ASP A 183 -7.08 10.40 5.75
N GLU A 184 -8.15 9.69 6.09
CA GLU A 184 -8.18 8.84 7.28
C GLU A 184 -7.36 7.56 7.05
N SER A 185 -6.43 7.26 7.95
CA SER A 185 -5.61 6.05 7.91
C SER A 185 -6.43 4.77 8.00
N VAL A 186 -5.92 3.69 7.40
CA VAL A 186 -6.44 2.33 7.63
C VAL A 186 -6.09 1.88 9.04
N ALA A 187 -7.13 1.80 9.89
CA ALA A 187 -7.05 1.31 11.26
C ALA A 187 -8.41 0.76 11.71
N VAL A 188 -8.43 -0.07 12.75
CA VAL A 188 -9.64 -0.72 13.29
C VAL A 188 -10.75 0.26 13.63
N ASN A 189 -10.43 1.40 14.25
CA ASN A 189 -11.42 2.43 14.58
C ASN A 189 -11.94 3.18 13.36
N ASN A 190 -11.18 3.20 12.26
CA ASN A 190 -11.50 3.96 11.08
C ASN A 190 -12.32 3.16 10.07
N ILE A 191 -12.10 1.86 9.88
CA ILE A 191 -12.87 1.00 8.94
C ILE A 191 -13.44 -0.20 9.70
N ASN A 192 -14.76 -0.34 9.77
CA ASN A 192 -15.40 -1.41 10.54
C ASN A 192 -16.89 -1.57 10.19
N HIS A 193 -17.59 -2.43 10.92
CA HIS A 193 -19.03 -2.66 10.77
C HIS A 193 -19.90 -1.40 10.99
N LYS A 194 -19.43 -0.36 11.69
CA LYS A 194 -20.15 0.91 11.92
C LYS A 194 -19.75 2.00 10.90
N LYS A 195 -18.48 2.05 10.50
CA LYS A 195 -17.89 3.10 9.66
C LYS A 195 -17.29 2.53 8.37
N TYR A 196 -17.66 3.12 7.23
CA TYR A 196 -17.32 2.63 5.88
C TYR A 196 -17.74 1.17 5.62
N ARG A 197 -18.91 0.75 6.11
CA ARG A 197 -19.42 -0.63 5.98
C ARG A 197 -19.36 -1.25 4.57
N LYS A 198 -19.36 -0.43 3.52
CA LYS A 198 -19.33 -0.90 2.12
C LYS A 198 -17.99 -1.50 1.72
N ILE A 199 -16.93 -1.16 2.44
CA ILE A 199 -15.56 -1.66 2.22
C ILE A 199 -15.12 -2.56 3.39
N TYR A 200 -16.05 -3.00 4.24
CA TYR A 200 -15.80 -3.93 5.35
C TYR A 200 -16.49 -5.27 5.08
N LEU A 201 -15.75 -6.35 5.30
CA LEU A 201 -16.16 -7.73 5.19
C LEU A 201 -16.25 -8.30 6.60
N ASN A 202 -17.44 -8.77 6.99
CA ASN A 202 -17.64 -9.39 8.30
C ASN A 202 -17.21 -10.86 8.27
N ASN A 203 -16.38 -11.26 9.24
CA ASN A 203 -16.05 -12.67 9.51
C ASN A 203 -16.26 -13.05 10.98
N ASP A 204 -16.91 -12.17 11.76
CA ASP A 204 -17.23 -12.36 13.16
C ASP A 204 -18.69 -12.81 13.32
N TYR A 205 -18.83 -13.96 13.97
CA TYR A 205 -20.07 -14.65 14.30
C TYR A 205 -20.14 -15.05 15.78
N PHE A 206 -19.25 -14.49 16.60
CA PHE A 206 -19.22 -14.75 18.03
C PHE A 206 -20.18 -13.80 18.76
N VAL A 207 -20.66 -14.23 19.92
CA VAL A 207 -21.52 -13.45 20.81
C VAL A 207 -20.83 -13.29 22.15
N ASP A 208 -20.61 -12.04 22.54
CA ASP A 208 -20.24 -11.69 23.91
C ASP A 208 -21.44 -11.86 24.85
N VAL A 209 -21.37 -12.87 25.72
CA VAL A 209 -22.41 -13.14 26.72
C VAL A 209 -22.38 -12.20 27.92
N LYS A 210 -21.32 -11.39 28.10
CA LYS A 210 -21.21 -10.49 29.25
C LYS A 210 -22.23 -9.34 29.19
N ASN A 211 -22.70 -9.02 27.98
CA ASN A 211 -23.59 -7.90 27.71
C ASN A 211 -24.90 -8.31 27.01
N THR A 212 -25.14 -9.60 26.83
CA THR A 212 -26.31 -10.13 26.12
C THR A 212 -27.33 -10.69 27.10
N ASP A 213 -28.62 -10.40 26.89
CA ASP A 213 -29.70 -11.07 27.64
C ASP A 213 -29.72 -12.56 27.26
N LEU A 214 -29.16 -13.38 28.15
CA LEU A 214 -29.02 -14.83 27.98
C LEU A 214 -30.36 -15.54 27.75
N ALA A 215 -31.50 -14.92 28.10
CA ALA A 215 -32.82 -15.45 27.83
C ALA A 215 -33.21 -15.40 26.33
N ALA A 216 -32.54 -14.56 25.53
CA ALA A 216 -32.77 -14.44 24.08
C ALA A 216 -32.08 -15.55 23.26
N LEU A 217 -31.07 -16.22 23.81
CA LEU A 217 -30.30 -17.27 23.17
C LEU A 217 -30.86 -18.67 23.49
N SER A 218 -32.12 -18.90 23.12
CA SER A 218 -32.74 -20.23 23.23
C SER A 218 -32.50 -21.05 21.97
N GLY A 219 -31.48 -21.91 21.99
CA GLY A 219 -31.19 -22.81 20.87
C GLY A 219 -29.99 -23.71 21.09
N GLN A 220 -30.23 -24.91 21.61
CA GLN A 220 -29.33 -26.07 21.60
C GLN A 220 -27.97 -25.94 22.30
N GLN A 221 -27.98 -25.99 23.64
CA GLN A 221 -26.86 -26.56 24.38
C GLN A 221 -26.96 -28.08 24.41
N SER A 222 -26.14 -28.78 23.63
CA SER A 222 -25.60 -30.06 24.08
C SER A 222 -24.34 -30.44 23.31
N GLY A 223 -23.20 -30.39 24.01
CA GLY A 223 -22.06 -31.22 23.67
C GLY A 223 -20.85 -30.51 23.09
N LEU A 224 -20.12 -29.75 23.91
CA LEU A 224 -18.67 -29.59 23.75
C LEU A 224 -18.01 -29.35 25.12
N LYS A 225 -18.04 -30.41 25.95
CA LYS A 225 -17.07 -30.61 27.04
C LYS A 225 -15.90 -31.41 26.48
N LYS A 226 -14.69 -30.92 26.76
CA LYS A 226 -13.33 -31.45 26.44
C LYS A 226 -12.74 -30.94 25.12
N LEU A 227 -11.84 -29.97 25.24
CA LEU A 227 -10.42 -30.11 24.88
C LEU A 227 -9.74 -28.76 25.14
N THR A 228 -8.79 -28.73 26.06
CA THR A 228 -7.42 -28.19 25.89
C THR A 228 -6.78 -27.99 27.26
N SER A 229 -5.64 -28.65 27.50
CA SER A 229 -4.78 -28.40 28.64
C SER A 229 -3.33 -28.38 28.17
N THR A 230 -2.87 -27.27 27.56
CA THR A 230 -1.43 -27.00 27.45
C THR A 230 -1.07 -25.51 27.28
N VAL A 231 -1.97 -24.63 26.81
CA VAL A 231 -1.59 -23.21 26.56
C VAL A 231 -1.72 -22.31 27.81
N PHE A 232 -2.57 -22.64 28.77
CA PHE A 232 -2.91 -21.75 29.89
C PHE A 232 -2.16 -22.01 31.21
N GLN A 233 -0.90 -22.45 31.19
CA GLN A 233 -0.23 -22.89 32.43
C GLN A 233 0.39 -21.79 33.31
N ASN A 234 0.44 -20.51 32.90
CA ASN A 234 1.11 -19.47 33.71
C ASN A 234 0.30 -18.20 34.00
N ALA A 235 -0.97 -18.15 33.61
CA ALA A 235 -1.89 -17.15 34.14
C ALA A 235 -2.78 -17.85 35.18
N LYS A 236 -2.65 -17.47 36.46
CA LYS A 236 -3.67 -17.75 37.48
C LYS A 236 -4.93 -16.94 37.15
N VAL A 237 -5.56 -17.21 36.02
CA VAL A 237 -6.92 -16.76 35.71
C VAL A 237 -7.79 -17.97 36.00
N SER A 238 -8.39 -17.94 37.19
CA SER A 238 -9.49 -18.82 37.53
C SER A 238 -10.55 -18.68 36.44
N LEU A 239 -10.81 -19.77 35.71
CA LEU A 239 -11.93 -19.89 34.77
C LEU A 239 -13.24 -19.69 35.53
N ASN A 240 -13.72 -18.46 35.60
CA ASN A 240 -15.11 -18.14 35.87
C ASN A 240 -15.49 -16.97 34.92
N ASP A 241 -16.46 -17.22 34.03
CA ASP A 241 -17.50 -16.27 33.60
C ASP A 241 -17.43 -15.41 32.32
N ASP A 242 -16.77 -15.78 31.22
CA ASP A 242 -17.05 -15.14 29.90
C ASP A 242 -17.19 -16.16 28.75
N ALA A 243 -18.36 -16.80 28.63
CA ALA A 243 -18.61 -17.81 27.61
C ALA A 243 -18.96 -17.20 26.25
N VAL A 244 -17.98 -16.91 25.39
CA VAL A 244 -18.25 -16.54 23.99
C VAL A 244 -19.05 -17.65 23.30
N LEU A 245 -20.22 -17.32 22.74
CA LEU A 245 -21.10 -18.27 22.03
C LEU A 245 -21.07 -18.04 20.52
N ILE A 246 -21.49 -19.04 19.74
CA ILE A 246 -21.63 -18.94 18.28
C ILE A 246 -23.04 -18.42 17.95
N ASP A 247 -23.14 -17.28 17.25
CA ASP A 247 -24.39 -16.84 16.63
C ASP A 247 -24.58 -17.58 15.30
N GLU A 248 -25.36 -18.66 15.32
CA GLU A 248 -25.64 -19.45 14.10
C GLU A 248 -26.35 -18.63 13.01
N LYS A 249 -27.08 -17.58 13.37
CA LYS A 249 -27.75 -16.69 12.40
C LYS A 249 -26.74 -15.76 11.75
N GLU A 250 -25.83 -15.14 12.49
CA GLU A 250 -24.73 -14.36 11.88
C GLU A 250 -23.78 -15.26 11.08
N ARG A 251 -23.41 -16.43 11.62
CA ARG A 251 -22.61 -17.43 10.90
C ARG A 251 -23.21 -17.80 9.55
N SER A 252 -24.53 -17.94 9.46
CA SER A 252 -25.23 -18.23 8.18
C SER A 252 -25.19 -17.10 7.15
N ARG A 253 -24.83 -15.87 7.57
CA ARG A 253 -24.73 -14.67 6.71
C ARG A 253 -23.31 -14.38 6.27
N ILE A 254 -22.32 -14.94 6.95
CA ILE A 254 -20.91 -14.79 6.60
C ILE A 254 -20.61 -15.64 5.36
N ASP A 255 -19.72 -15.11 4.52
CA ASP A 255 -19.20 -15.86 3.38
C ASP A 255 -18.47 -17.12 3.88
N HIS A 256 -18.95 -18.28 3.45
CA HIS A 256 -18.39 -19.56 3.88
C HIS A 256 -16.92 -19.72 3.47
N GLU A 257 -16.49 -19.18 2.34
CA GLU A 257 -15.06 -19.19 1.96
C GLU A 257 -14.25 -18.30 2.89
N LEU A 258 -14.75 -17.13 3.29
CA LEU A 258 -14.05 -16.26 4.25
C LEU A 258 -13.87 -16.97 5.59
N LEU A 259 -14.97 -17.51 6.11
CA LEU A 259 -15.01 -18.22 7.40
C LEU A 259 -14.07 -19.42 7.44
N THR A 260 -13.98 -20.18 6.35
CA THR A 260 -13.18 -21.41 6.30
C THR A 260 -11.71 -21.15 6.05
N ASN A 261 -11.37 -20.09 5.32
CA ASN A 261 -9.99 -19.79 4.94
C ASN A 261 -9.25 -18.97 5.98
N PHE A 262 -9.94 -18.10 6.71
CA PHE A 262 -9.29 -17.05 7.50
C PHE A 262 -9.75 -17.03 8.95
N GLN A 263 -8.81 -16.68 9.84
CA GLN A 263 -9.04 -16.57 11.28
C GLN A 263 -9.51 -15.18 11.72
N TYR A 264 -9.13 -14.09 11.05
CA TYR A 264 -9.51 -12.74 11.48
C TYR A 264 -11.03 -12.52 11.47
N ASP A 265 -11.52 -11.73 12.41
CA ASP A 265 -12.94 -11.43 12.65
C ASP A 265 -13.55 -10.42 11.67
N GLY A 266 -12.70 -9.69 10.95
CA GLY A 266 -13.15 -8.86 9.85
C GLY A 266 -12.02 -8.44 8.95
N PHE A 267 -12.39 -8.05 7.74
CA PHE A 267 -11.48 -7.60 6.69
C PHE A 267 -11.96 -6.31 6.05
N THR A 268 -11.07 -5.61 5.37
CA THR A 268 -11.46 -4.65 4.35
C THR A 268 -11.69 -5.39 3.03
N HIS A 269 -12.49 -4.83 2.13
CA HIS A 269 -12.31 -5.12 0.71
C HIS A 269 -10.91 -4.66 0.26
N VAL A 270 -10.42 -5.15 -0.89
CA VAL A 270 -9.12 -4.71 -1.43
C VAL A 270 -9.10 -3.21 -1.61
N LEU A 271 -8.10 -2.58 -0.99
CA LEU A 271 -7.78 -1.17 -1.13
C LEU A 271 -6.61 -1.02 -2.11
N THR A 272 -6.59 0.10 -2.83
CA THR A 272 -5.50 0.43 -3.75
C THR A 272 -4.86 1.74 -3.28
N ALA A 273 -3.59 1.68 -2.93
CA ALA A 273 -2.75 2.86 -2.74
C ALA A 273 -2.14 3.25 -4.09
N GLU A 274 -2.23 4.53 -4.44
CA GLU A 274 -1.61 5.08 -5.65
C GLU A 274 -0.86 6.37 -5.32
N CYS A 275 0.24 6.62 -6.02
CA CYS A 275 0.97 7.87 -5.90
C CYS A 275 1.68 8.25 -7.20
N GLN A 276 1.74 9.55 -7.47
CA GLN A 276 2.50 10.08 -8.59
C GLN A 276 3.98 10.22 -8.19
N VAL A 277 4.85 9.82 -9.09
CA VAL A 277 6.31 9.76 -8.89
C VAL A 277 7.03 10.29 -10.13
N ILE A 278 8.29 10.65 -9.97
CA ILE A 278 9.16 11.04 -11.08
C ILE A 278 9.85 9.77 -11.60
N PRO A 279 9.69 9.40 -12.88
CA PRO A 279 10.37 8.26 -13.48
C PRO A 279 11.88 8.30 -13.27
N HIS A 280 12.48 7.12 -13.08
CA HIS A 280 13.91 6.88 -12.95
C HIS A 280 14.59 7.56 -11.75
N LYS A 281 13.80 7.98 -10.76
CA LYS A 281 14.30 8.55 -9.51
C LYS A 281 14.18 7.57 -8.36
N LYS A 282 15.15 7.62 -7.45
CA LYS A 282 15.12 6.81 -6.23
C LYS A 282 14.09 7.36 -5.23
N TYR A 283 13.21 6.49 -4.75
CA TYR A 283 12.27 6.70 -3.65
C TYR A 283 12.56 5.73 -2.51
N HIS A 284 12.08 6.06 -1.31
CA HIS A 284 12.07 5.18 -0.16
C HIS A 284 10.62 4.81 0.18
N LEU A 285 10.40 3.53 0.50
CA LEU A 285 9.10 2.98 0.85
C LEU A 285 9.20 2.17 2.14
N LYS A 286 8.19 2.34 3.00
CA LYS A 286 8.04 1.59 4.25
C LYS A 286 6.60 1.13 4.43
N LEU A 287 6.41 -0.17 4.56
CA LEU A 287 5.16 -0.82 4.94
C LEU A 287 5.26 -1.18 6.43
N ALA A 288 4.28 -0.77 7.23
CA ALA A 288 4.31 -1.03 8.66
C ALA A 288 2.90 -1.37 9.19
N ILE A 289 2.81 -2.40 10.02
CA ILE A 289 1.62 -2.74 10.82
C ILE A 289 2.05 -2.82 12.29
N GLY A 290 1.15 -2.46 13.20
CA GLY A 290 1.44 -2.52 14.64
C GLY A 290 0.17 -2.50 15.48
N ASP A 291 0.26 -3.19 16.61
CA ASP A 291 -0.78 -3.18 17.63
C ASP A 291 -0.86 -1.81 18.27
N VAL A 292 -2.05 -1.37 18.66
CA VAL A 292 -2.22 -0.16 19.45
C VAL A 292 -2.97 -0.51 20.73
N GLY A 293 -2.39 -0.22 21.89
CA GLY A 293 -3.09 -0.35 23.18
C GLY A 293 -2.96 -1.71 23.87
N ASP A 294 -2.76 -2.82 23.15
CA ASP A 294 -2.35 -4.11 23.71
C ASP A 294 -1.33 -4.89 22.82
N TYR A 295 -1.18 -6.18 23.08
CA TYR A 295 -0.22 -7.13 22.48
C TYR A 295 -0.88 -8.50 22.18
N ALA A 296 -2.20 -8.59 22.34
CA ALA A 296 -2.88 -9.88 22.54
C ALA A 296 -3.78 -10.26 21.37
N LEU A 297 -4.39 -9.28 20.71
CA LEU A 297 -5.19 -9.50 19.52
C LEU A 297 -4.43 -8.96 18.33
N ASP A 298 -4.22 -9.83 17.35
CA ASP A 298 -3.37 -9.54 16.23
C ASP A 298 -4.17 -9.05 15.02
N SER A 299 -3.55 -8.15 14.27
CA SER A 299 -4.01 -7.71 12.95
C SER A 299 -3.07 -8.20 11.86
N GLY A 300 -3.58 -8.22 10.63
CA GLY A 300 -2.88 -8.66 9.44
C GLY A 300 -3.11 -7.74 8.26
N VAL A 301 -2.07 -7.54 7.45
CA VAL A 301 -2.19 -6.92 6.13
C VAL A 301 -1.72 -7.88 5.04
N PHE A 302 -2.60 -8.16 4.10
CA PHE A 302 -2.37 -8.98 2.92
C PHE A 302 -2.00 -8.06 1.77
N LEU A 303 -0.79 -8.20 1.26
CA LEU A 303 -0.21 -7.43 0.17
C LEU A 303 -0.29 -8.29 -1.10
N GLU A 304 -1.01 -7.86 -2.13
CA GLU A 304 -1.23 -8.67 -3.32
C GLU A 304 0.06 -8.84 -4.14
N ALA A 305 0.34 -10.08 -4.58
CA ALA A 305 1.49 -10.37 -5.42
C ALA A 305 1.46 -9.58 -6.74
N GLY A 306 2.61 -9.06 -7.15
CA GLY A 306 2.78 -8.28 -8.38
C GLY A 306 2.06 -6.93 -8.37
N SER A 307 1.46 -6.53 -7.25
CA SER A 307 0.65 -5.31 -7.21
C SER A 307 1.47 -4.04 -7.08
N PHE A 308 2.67 -4.10 -6.50
CA PHE A 308 3.55 -2.92 -6.44
C PHE A 308 4.20 -2.70 -7.79
N SER A 309 3.57 -1.85 -8.60
CA SER A 309 3.92 -1.62 -10.00
C SER A 309 4.07 -0.15 -10.27
N SER A 310 4.75 0.17 -11.38
CA SER A 310 4.77 1.50 -11.95
C SER A 310 4.22 1.46 -13.36
N GLU A 311 3.27 2.34 -13.64
CA GLU A 311 2.57 2.43 -14.91
C GLU A 311 2.46 3.89 -15.35
N ASP A 312 2.26 4.09 -16.65
CA ASP A 312 1.93 5.42 -17.16
C ASP A 312 0.51 5.79 -16.76
N ASP A 313 0.33 6.92 -16.08
CA ASP A 313 -0.99 7.53 -15.97
C ASP A 313 -1.30 8.28 -17.28
N PRO A 314 -2.23 7.80 -18.13
CA PRO A 314 -2.52 8.44 -19.42
C PRO A 314 -3.17 9.82 -19.26
N ARG A 315 -3.59 10.19 -18.04
CA ARG A 315 -4.15 11.50 -17.74
C ARG A 315 -3.07 12.53 -17.44
N LEU A 316 -1.81 12.12 -17.26
CA LEU A 316 -0.69 13.00 -16.93
C LEU A 316 0.43 12.86 -17.96
N PRO A 317 1.22 13.91 -18.22
CA PRO A 317 2.36 13.78 -19.11
C PRO A 317 3.42 12.85 -18.51
N ASN A 318 3.90 11.90 -19.30
CA ASN A 318 5.03 11.05 -18.95
C ASN A 318 6.32 11.78 -19.36
N PHE A 319 6.96 12.47 -18.42
CA PHE A 319 8.25 13.10 -18.65
C PHE A 319 9.35 12.06 -18.54
N HIS A 320 9.91 11.63 -19.67
CA HIS A 320 11.20 10.97 -19.66
C HIS A 320 12.21 11.91 -19.00
N ALA A 321 12.63 11.60 -17.78
CA ALA A 321 13.79 12.23 -17.18
C ALA A 321 15.02 11.82 -18.01
N SER A 322 15.33 12.57 -19.05
CA SER A 322 16.58 12.41 -19.78
C SER A 322 17.33 13.73 -19.78
N ALA A 323 17.97 14.04 -18.65
CA ALA A 323 19.31 14.58 -18.75
C ALA A 323 20.23 13.42 -19.21
N PRO A 324 20.99 13.53 -20.32
CA PRO A 324 21.83 12.44 -20.80
C PRO A 324 22.83 12.00 -19.73
N GLY A 325 22.81 10.70 -19.36
CA GLY A 325 23.84 10.04 -18.54
C GLY A 325 23.49 9.72 -17.07
N THR A 326 22.21 9.58 -16.68
CA THR A 326 21.85 9.48 -15.25
C THR A 326 20.70 8.52 -14.93
N THR A 327 20.99 7.23 -14.88
CA THR A 327 20.17 6.29 -14.12
C THR A 327 20.60 6.37 -12.67
N ASP A 328 19.71 6.73 -11.73
CA ASP A 328 19.95 6.43 -10.32
C ASP A 328 20.20 4.91 -10.20
N VAL A 329 21.16 4.52 -9.37
CA VAL A 329 21.46 3.12 -9.10
C VAL A 329 21.09 2.85 -7.66
N ILE A 330 20.26 1.83 -7.43
CA ILE A 330 20.03 1.33 -6.08
C ILE A 330 21.21 0.40 -5.75
N PRO A 331 21.92 0.59 -4.63
CA PRO A 331 22.83 -0.42 -4.12
C PRO A 331 22.09 -1.74 -3.95
N VAL A 332 22.42 -2.74 -4.77
CA VAL A 332 21.79 -4.05 -4.71
C VAL A 332 22.57 -4.91 -3.72
N THR A 333 22.16 -4.91 -2.46
CA THR A 333 22.55 -5.98 -1.53
C THR A 333 21.54 -7.11 -1.70
N GLY A 334 21.95 -8.20 -2.38
CA GLY A 334 21.21 -9.48 -2.36
C GLY A 334 20.11 -9.68 -3.41
N VAL A 335 20.26 -9.18 -4.65
CA VAL A 335 19.33 -9.54 -5.76
C VAL A 335 20.10 -10.00 -6.98
N ASP A 336 19.68 -11.14 -7.52
CA ASP A 336 20.12 -11.72 -8.79
C ASP A 336 19.67 -10.82 -9.96
N GLN A 337 20.59 -10.46 -10.84
CA GLN A 337 20.42 -9.35 -11.80
C GLN A 337 19.57 -9.71 -13.05
N ASP A 338 19.01 -10.93 -13.11
CA ASP A 338 18.49 -11.50 -14.36
C ASP A 338 16.96 -11.36 -14.58
N ALA A 339 16.21 -10.64 -13.75
CA ALA A 339 14.76 -10.49 -13.93
C ALA A 339 14.33 -9.42 -14.97
N VAL A 340 15.27 -8.79 -15.68
CA VAL A 340 14.97 -7.75 -16.69
C VAL A 340 14.97 -8.36 -18.09
N ALA A 341 13.98 -9.20 -18.41
CA ALA A 341 13.63 -9.49 -19.81
C ALA A 341 12.24 -10.15 -19.94
N THR A 342 11.26 -9.39 -20.44
CA THR A 342 10.58 -9.60 -21.75
C THR A 342 9.22 -8.91 -21.75
N ILE A 343 9.09 -7.88 -22.59
CA ILE A 343 7.82 -7.26 -22.99
C ILE A 343 7.27 -8.03 -24.18
N SER A 344 6.00 -8.42 -24.15
CA SER A 344 5.13 -8.39 -25.34
C SER A 344 3.66 -8.40 -24.92
N GLY A 345 2.87 -7.52 -25.53
CA GLY A 345 1.59 -7.08 -25.01
C GLY A 345 0.38 -7.96 -25.37
N ASN A 346 -0.76 -7.58 -24.78
CA ASN A 346 -1.95 -7.20 -25.54
C ASN A 346 -2.89 -6.39 -24.62
N LYS A 347 -3.24 -5.18 -25.06
CA LYS A 347 -4.35 -4.40 -24.51
C LYS A 347 -5.67 -5.08 -24.86
N LYS A 348 -6.58 -5.17 -23.89
CA LYS A 348 -7.99 -4.86 -24.13
C LYS A 348 -8.65 -4.31 -22.87
N ASP A 349 -9.42 -3.27 -23.10
CA ASP A 349 -9.96 -2.29 -22.16
C ASP A 349 -10.86 -2.86 -21.07
N MET A 350 -10.87 -2.20 -19.91
CA MET A 350 -12.12 -1.65 -19.35
C MET A 350 -11.79 -0.39 -18.52
N VAL A 351 -12.06 0.75 -19.14
CA VAL A 351 -12.11 2.07 -18.49
C VAL A 351 -13.40 2.15 -17.69
N SER A 352 -13.31 2.27 -16.36
CA SER A 352 -14.37 2.87 -15.57
C SER A 352 -13.95 4.30 -15.21
N ASP A 353 -14.65 5.26 -15.79
CA ASP A 353 -14.58 6.68 -15.44
C ASP A 353 -14.97 6.88 -13.97
N VAL A 354 -13.96 6.90 -13.11
CA VAL A 354 -13.99 7.70 -11.89
C VAL A 354 -12.79 8.63 -11.99
N ALA A 355 -13.05 9.90 -12.28
CA ALA A 355 -12.05 10.94 -12.14
C ALA A 355 -11.55 10.92 -10.69
N PRO A 356 -10.24 10.83 -10.43
CA PRO A 356 -9.71 10.96 -9.08
C PRO A 356 -9.99 12.39 -8.63
N LYS A 357 -11.03 12.57 -7.83
CA LYS A 357 -11.18 13.75 -6.98
C LYS A 357 -10.21 13.56 -5.82
N ASN A 358 -8.98 13.99 -6.07
CA ASN A 358 -7.93 14.43 -5.14
C ASN A 358 -6.62 14.48 -5.93
N ILE A 359 -6.59 15.26 -7.02
CA ILE A 359 -5.33 15.66 -7.64
C ILE A 359 -4.81 16.85 -6.84
N ASP A 360 -4.38 16.56 -5.61
CA ASP A 360 -3.62 17.49 -4.80
C ASP A 360 -2.25 17.63 -5.44
N VAL A 361 -1.94 18.83 -5.94
CA VAL A 361 -0.59 19.33 -6.25
C VAL A 361 0.36 18.26 -6.81
N PHE A 362 0.43 18.09 -8.14
CA PHE A 362 1.53 17.32 -8.71
C PHE A 362 2.69 18.26 -9.08
N LYS A 363 3.86 17.98 -8.50
CA LYS A 363 5.14 18.66 -8.76
C LYS A 363 6.03 17.73 -9.57
N THR A 364 5.85 17.64 -10.89
CA THR A 364 6.44 16.51 -11.62
C THR A 364 6.77 16.75 -13.10
N THR A 365 6.98 17.99 -13.55
CA THR A 365 7.63 18.23 -14.86
C THR A 365 8.99 18.84 -14.68
N ASN A 366 10.02 18.28 -15.34
CA ASN A 366 11.30 18.93 -15.51
C ASN A 366 11.60 19.11 -16.99
N VAL A 367 11.78 20.36 -17.44
CA VAL A 367 12.35 20.67 -18.75
C VAL A 367 13.85 20.94 -18.55
N TYR A 368 14.71 20.11 -19.12
CA TYR A 368 16.17 20.25 -18.97
C TYR A 368 16.76 21.07 -20.10
N PHE A 369 17.73 21.92 -19.78
CA PHE A 369 18.34 22.84 -20.75
C PHE A 369 19.83 22.55 -20.94
N ALA A 370 20.31 22.86 -22.14
CA ALA A 370 21.74 22.94 -22.39
C ALA A 370 22.39 24.06 -21.56
N THR A 371 23.71 23.99 -21.42
CA THR A 371 24.52 25.04 -20.78
C THR A 371 24.18 26.38 -21.41
N ASP A 372 23.93 27.38 -20.56
CA ASP A 372 23.65 28.76 -20.97
C ASP A 372 22.53 28.93 -22.02
N SER A 373 21.56 28.02 -22.03
CA SER A 373 20.44 28.03 -22.98
C SER A 373 19.08 28.09 -22.28
N TYR A 374 18.13 28.77 -22.93
CA TYR A 374 16.71 28.80 -22.59
C TYR A 374 15.81 28.33 -23.75
N SER A 375 16.38 27.76 -24.81
CA SER A 375 15.58 27.14 -25.87
C SER A 375 14.92 25.88 -25.33
N VAL A 376 13.58 25.79 -25.41
CA VAL A 376 12.86 24.57 -25.04
C VAL A 376 13.30 23.45 -25.98
N PRO A 377 13.84 22.33 -25.47
CA PRO A 377 14.28 21.21 -26.31
C PRO A 377 13.10 20.55 -27.02
N ASP A 378 13.32 20.08 -28.25
CA ASP A 378 12.32 19.31 -28.99
C ASP A 378 11.88 18.06 -28.23
N SER A 379 12.79 17.44 -27.48
CA SER A 379 12.54 16.27 -26.64
C SER A 379 11.62 16.52 -25.44
N SER A 380 11.19 17.75 -25.20
CA SER A 380 10.23 18.11 -24.14
C SER A 380 8.90 18.61 -24.69
N LYS A 381 8.77 18.76 -26.01
CA LYS A 381 7.58 19.35 -26.65
C LYS A 381 6.37 18.44 -26.55
N ASP A 382 6.54 17.15 -26.83
CA ASP A 382 5.45 16.16 -26.76
C ASP A 382 4.81 16.11 -25.36
N GLU A 383 5.63 16.23 -24.31
CA GLU A 383 5.12 16.23 -22.94
C GLU A 383 4.54 17.58 -22.51
N LEU A 384 5.08 18.69 -23.00
CA LEU A 384 4.46 20.00 -22.82
C LEU A 384 3.11 20.10 -23.56
N ASP A 385 2.94 19.41 -24.69
CA ASP A 385 1.66 19.31 -25.41
C ASP A 385 0.64 18.49 -24.61
N LYS A 386 1.06 17.37 -24.01
CA LYS A 386 0.23 16.60 -23.07
C LYS A 386 -0.17 17.44 -21.84
N LEU A 387 0.77 18.22 -21.29
CA LEU A 387 0.49 19.13 -20.17
C LEU A 387 -0.54 20.19 -20.57
N ALA A 388 -0.37 20.79 -21.75
CA ALA A 388 -1.33 21.76 -22.27
C ALA A 388 -2.72 21.14 -22.47
N ALA A 389 -2.81 19.96 -23.09
CA ALA A 389 -4.08 19.24 -23.25
C ALA A 389 -4.76 18.97 -21.90
N TYR A 390 -3.99 18.57 -20.88
CA TYR A 390 -4.48 18.35 -19.53
C TYR A 390 -5.01 19.64 -18.88
N LEU A 391 -4.27 20.75 -18.99
CA LEU A 391 -4.69 22.06 -18.45
C LEU A 391 -5.92 22.60 -19.18
N LEU A 392 -6.06 22.37 -20.49
CA LEU A 392 -7.25 22.76 -21.26
C LEU A 392 -8.51 22.02 -20.79
N LYS A 393 -8.38 20.73 -20.44
CA LYS A 393 -9.47 19.92 -19.89
C LYS A 393 -9.85 20.35 -18.47
N ASN A 394 -8.87 20.74 -17.65
CA ASN A 394 -9.04 21.06 -16.23
C ASN A 394 -8.88 22.56 -15.98
N LYS A 395 -9.93 23.35 -16.23
CA LYS A 395 -9.89 24.82 -16.27
C LYS A 395 -9.55 25.51 -14.95
N THR A 396 -9.75 24.85 -13.80
CA THR A 396 -9.45 25.40 -12.46
C THR A 396 -7.98 25.28 -12.07
N LEU A 397 -7.20 24.49 -12.81
CA LEU A 397 -5.80 24.27 -12.48
C LEU A 397 -4.93 25.44 -12.96
N VAL A 398 -3.90 25.76 -12.19
CA VAL A 398 -2.86 26.74 -12.52
C VAL A 398 -1.51 26.07 -12.47
N CYS A 399 -0.55 26.66 -13.17
CA CYS A 399 0.76 26.10 -13.43
C CYS A 399 1.83 27.08 -12.94
N GLN A 400 2.68 26.64 -12.01
CA GLN A 400 3.78 27.41 -11.46
C GLN A 400 5.10 26.81 -11.96
N LEU A 401 5.95 27.63 -12.58
CA LEU A 401 7.20 27.21 -13.18
C LEU A 401 8.38 27.78 -12.40
N TYR A 402 9.35 26.93 -12.09
CA TYR A 402 10.51 27.31 -11.29
C TYR A 402 11.77 27.05 -12.10
N GLY A 403 12.43 28.11 -12.53
CA GLY A 403 13.66 28.03 -13.29
C GLY A 403 14.87 27.86 -12.39
N HIS A 404 15.81 27.01 -12.80
CA HIS A 404 17.06 26.75 -12.10
C HIS A 404 18.25 26.73 -13.07
N THR A 405 19.44 27.05 -12.55
CA THR A 405 20.72 26.93 -13.25
C THR A 405 21.69 26.06 -12.46
N ASP A 406 22.78 25.64 -13.10
CA ASP A 406 23.96 25.21 -12.38
C ASP A 406 24.73 26.42 -11.82
N SER A 407 25.76 26.16 -11.01
CA SER A 407 26.55 27.22 -10.37
C SER A 407 27.62 27.87 -11.26
N MET A 408 27.60 27.65 -12.58
CA MET A 408 28.57 28.27 -13.48
C MET A 408 28.08 29.68 -13.86
N GLY A 409 28.95 30.68 -13.75
CA GLY A 409 28.62 32.08 -14.06
C GLY A 409 28.23 32.91 -12.82
N SER A 410 27.95 34.20 -13.03
CA SER A 410 27.56 35.09 -11.92
C SER A 410 26.13 34.80 -11.45
N LYS A 411 25.82 35.20 -10.21
CA LYS A 411 24.47 35.06 -9.65
C LYS A 411 23.45 35.85 -10.46
N GLU A 412 23.81 37.06 -10.91
CA GLU A 412 22.95 37.94 -11.70
C GLU A 412 22.63 37.32 -13.07
N HIS A 413 23.64 36.75 -13.73
CA HIS A 413 23.46 36.05 -15.01
C HIS A 413 22.56 34.82 -14.84
N ASN A 414 22.82 34.01 -13.82
CA ASN A 414 22.04 32.81 -13.53
C ASN A 414 20.61 33.12 -13.08
N GLN A 415 20.40 34.24 -12.40
CA GLN A 415 19.06 34.74 -12.10
C GLN A 415 18.29 34.99 -13.40
N GLN A 416 18.86 35.79 -14.30
CA GLN A 416 18.23 36.08 -15.60
C GLN A 416 17.98 34.80 -16.41
N LEU A 417 18.98 33.92 -16.51
CA LEU A 417 18.87 32.66 -17.27
C LEU A 417 17.79 31.74 -16.70
N SER A 418 17.67 31.64 -15.37
CA SER A 418 16.62 30.84 -14.74
C SER A 418 15.22 31.36 -15.07
N GLU A 419 15.03 32.68 -15.06
CA GLU A 419 13.77 33.33 -15.44
C GLU A 419 13.46 33.12 -16.93
N ASP A 420 14.45 33.32 -17.81
CA ASP A 420 14.29 33.17 -19.26
C ASP A 420 13.88 31.74 -19.63
N ARG A 421 14.43 30.72 -18.95
CA ARG A 421 14.02 29.32 -19.12
C ARG A 421 12.55 29.11 -18.75
N ALA A 422 12.12 29.60 -17.60
CA ALA A 422 10.74 29.45 -17.16
C ALA A 422 9.77 30.20 -18.10
N VAL A 423 10.16 31.40 -18.53
CA VAL A 423 9.41 32.19 -19.53
C VAL A 423 9.33 31.48 -20.88
N ALA A 424 10.40 30.80 -21.32
CA ALA A 424 10.39 30.04 -22.56
C ALA A 424 9.36 28.90 -22.54
N VAL A 425 9.27 28.17 -21.42
CA VAL A 425 8.25 27.13 -21.23
C VAL A 425 6.85 27.74 -21.14
N ILE A 426 6.68 28.88 -20.46
CA ILE A 426 5.40 29.62 -20.45
C ILE A 426 4.98 30.00 -21.87
N LYS A 427 5.89 30.57 -22.68
CA LYS A 427 5.60 30.94 -24.07
C LYS A 427 5.16 29.73 -24.89
N TYR A 428 5.80 28.58 -24.66
CA TYR A 428 5.39 27.33 -25.29
C TYR A 428 3.95 26.93 -24.89
N LEU A 429 3.63 26.90 -23.59
CA LEU A 429 2.27 26.54 -23.12
C LEU A 429 1.20 27.54 -23.60
N ILE A 430 1.53 28.83 -23.69
CA ILE A 430 0.64 29.84 -24.28
C ILE A 430 0.39 29.54 -25.75
N SER A 431 1.42 29.14 -26.51
CA SER A 431 1.26 28.76 -27.91
C SER A 431 0.36 27.54 -28.12
N GLN A 432 0.26 26.66 -27.11
CA GLN A 432 -0.66 25.53 -27.05
C GLN A 432 -2.08 25.91 -26.54
N GLY A 433 -2.36 27.20 -26.34
CA GLY A 433 -3.69 27.71 -25.98
C GLY A 433 -3.96 27.91 -24.49
N ILE A 434 -2.95 27.76 -23.61
CA ILE A 434 -3.13 28.04 -22.18
C ILE A 434 -3.15 29.55 -21.92
N THR A 435 -4.16 30.01 -21.20
CA THR A 435 -4.29 31.44 -20.85
C THR A 435 -3.17 31.87 -19.89
N LYS A 436 -2.51 33.00 -20.19
CA LYS A 436 -1.41 33.56 -19.38
C LYS A 436 -1.75 33.70 -17.89
N SER A 437 -3.00 34.01 -17.53
CA SER A 437 -3.44 34.15 -16.13
C SER A 437 -3.33 32.86 -15.30
N ARG A 438 -3.21 31.70 -15.96
CA ARG A 438 -3.04 30.38 -15.31
C ARG A 438 -1.58 29.98 -15.15
N LEU A 439 -0.64 30.82 -15.59
CA LEU A 439 0.79 30.51 -15.61
C LEU A 439 1.55 31.55 -14.80
N SER A 440 2.38 31.11 -13.86
CA SER A 440 3.30 31.97 -13.12
C SER A 440 4.70 31.36 -13.11
N TYR A 441 5.73 32.17 -12.87
CA TYR A 441 7.09 31.67 -12.75
C TYR A 441 7.92 32.38 -11.68
N THR A 442 8.97 31.70 -11.24
CA THR A 442 10.05 32.25 -10.40
C THR A 442 11.38 31.70 -10.91
N GLY A 443 12.41 32.53 -11.01
CA GLY A 443 13.79 32.09 -11.23
C GLY A 443 14.54 31.97 -9.91
N TYR A 444 15.25 30.87 -9.70
CA TYR A 444 16.00 30.58 -8.46
C TYR A 444 17.51 30.60 -8.64
N ASN A 445 18.03 31.12 -9.76
CA ASN A 445 19.46 31.06 -10.06
C ASN A 445 20.00 29.63 -9.80
N PHE A 446 21.11 29.48 -9.07
CA PHE A 446 21.69 28.20 -8.64
C PHE A 446 21.47 27.87 -7.14
N GLU A 447 20.60 28.61 -6.44
CA GLU A 447 20.38 28.49 -4.99
C GLU A 447 19.57 27.26 -4.57
N GLU A 448 18.86 26.62 -5.51
CA GLU A 448 18.07 25.41 -5.28
C GLU A 448 18.60 24.21 -6.11
N PRO A 449 19.84 23.73 -5.86
CA PRO A 449 20.43 22.63 -6.61
C PRO A 449 19.84 21.29 -6.17
N VAL A 450 19.56 20.42 -7.14
CA VAL A 450 19.18 19.00 -6.91
C VAL A 450 20.31 18.04 -7.25
N GLY A 451 21.35 18.53 -7.92
CA GLY A 451 22.57 17.78 -8.25
C GLY A 451 23.82 18.47 -7.73
N ASN A 452 24.89 17.69 -7.52
CA ASN A 452 26.19 18.25 -7.13
C ASN A 452 26.79 19.09 -8.28
N ASN A 453 26.91 20.40 -8.05
CA ASN A 453 27.42 21.37 -9.03
C ASN A 453 28.90 21.17 -9.42
N GLU A 454 29.69 20.45 -8.62
CA GLU A 454 31.08 20.14 -8.95
C GLU A 454 31.17 19.12 -10.10
N LYS A 455 30.14 18.27 -10.26
CA LYS A 455 30.08 17.23 -11.31
C LYS A 455 29.21 17.68 -12.47
N GLU A 456 29.66 17.45 -13.71
CA GLU A 456 28.88 17.79 -14.91
C GLU A 456 27.49 17.16 -14.92
N VAL A 457 27.40 15.94 -14.40
CA VAL A 457 26.14 15.23 -14.20
C VAL A 457 25.18 16.00 -13.28
N GLY A 458 25.66 16.50 -12.14
CA GLY A 458 24.82 17.27 -11.23
C GLY A 458 24.45 18.64 -11.80
N ARG A 459 25.35 19.28 -12.54
CA ARG A 459 25.06 20.52 -13.27
C ARG A 459 23.95 20.36 -14.31
N ARG A 460 23.94 19.25 -15.07
CA ARG A 460 22.84 18.94 -16.01
C ARG A 460 21.48 18.89 -15.33
N TYR A 461 21.39 18.33 -14.12
CA TYR A 461 20.15 18.34 -13.35
C TYR A 461 19.78 19.72 -12.81
N ASN A 462 20.77 20.56 -12.54
CA ASN A 462 20.53 21.91 -12.05
C ASN A 462 20.02 22.85 -13.16
N ARG A 463 20.35 22.58 -14.43
CA ARG A 463 19.83 23.30 -15.60
C ARG A 463 18.41 22.83 -15.97
N ARG A 464 17.41 23.22 -15.20
CA ARG A 464 16.02 22.74 -15.37
C ARG A 464 14.96 23.82 -15.14
N VAL A 465 13.74 23.54 -15.59
CA VAL A 465 12.51 24.18 -15.13
C VAL A 465 11.62 23.12 -14.49
N GLU A 466 11.32 23.28 -13.20
CA GLU A 466 10.33 22.49 -12.47
C GLU A 466 8.93 23.07 -12.73
N ILE A 467 7.94 22.23 -13.05
CA ILE A 467 6.54 22.66 -13.18
C ILE A 467 5.68 21.98 -12.13
N THR A 468 4.91 22.81 -11.43
CA THR A 468 3.92 22.40 -10.44
C THR A 468 2.54 22.80 -10.91
N VAL A 469 1.59 21.86 -10.88
CA VAL A 469 0.19 22.13 -11.21
C VAL A 469 -0.64 22.02 -9.93
N ILE A 470 -1.40 23.08 -9.63
CA ILE A 470 -2.22 23.18 -8.41
C ILE A 470 -3.62 23.66 -8.75
N ASP A 471 -4.59 23.42 -7.87
CA ASP A 471 -5.90 24.05 -7.98
C ASP A 471 -5.83 25.53 -7.59
N SER A 472 -6.43 26.41 -8.40
CA SER A 472 -6.58 27.84 -8.12
C SER A 472 -7.15 28.17 -6.73
N VAL A 473 -8.04 27.32 -6.20
CA VAL A 473 -8.64 27.50 -4.86
C VAL A 473 -7.61 27.32 -3.75
N MET A 474 -6.66 26.39 -3.92
CA MET A 474 -5.59 26.12 -2.95
C MET A 474 -4.45 27.16 -3.00
N GLN A 475 -4.31 27.88 -4.12
CA GLN A 475 -3.36 28.99 -4.22
C GLN A 475 -3.79 30.19 -3.36
N ALA A 476 -5.09 30.47 -3.32
CA ALA A 476 -5.66 31.61 -2.59
C ALA A 476 -5.59 31.46 -1.06
N SER A 477 -5.51 30.24 -0.53
CA SER A 477 -5.37 29.97 0.91
C SER A 477 -3.92 30.04 1.43
N ARG A 478 -2.95 30.31 0.55
CA ARG A 478 -1.50 30.37 0.88
C ARG A 478 -0.90 31.77 0.74
N GLN A 479 -1.66 32.74 0.26
CA GLN A 479 -1.35 34.18 0.30
C GLN A 479 -2.06 34.79 1.51
#